data_AF-A0A918FH40-F1
#
_entry.id   AF-A0A918FH40-F1
#
_cell.length_a   1.000
_cell.length_b   1.000
_cell.length_c   1.000
_cell.angle_alpha   90.00
_cell.angle_beta   90.00
_cell.angle_gamma   90.00
#
_symmetry.space_group_name_H-M   'P 1'
#
loop_
_entity.id
_entity.type
_entity.pdbx_description
1 polymer ?
#
loop_
_entity_poly.entity_id
_entity_poly.type
_entity_poly.pdbx_seq_one_letter_code
_entity_poly.pdbx_strand_id
1 'polypeptide(L)'
;MRNGTPSEGSTEGDYRDALSWINASSLGDEEKQSLRRFAEAFSTLRFTRDSSSAISHCEQRDRVHLPQWFRQVRQTLSFTMANQAQFPPVLARFGGYDFDCNMADSDAIAWYQIKVGVMGEDDRDLFVDSAGLYPIATWFGTNESYLAINLRDPEDRRIHEFSGTDFWDNFFNGESLEGTSEPAFSSYARMLSHITAVKFPDGREVQASRSAI
;
A
#
# COMPACT_ATOMS: atom_id res chain seq x y z
N MET A 1 8.02 -28.07 0.40
CA MET A 1 6.74 -27.35 0.53
C MET A 1 6.56 -27.02 2.00
N ARG A 2 6.70 -25.75 2.39
CA ARG A 2 6.42 -25.31 3.77
C ARG A 2 4.95 -24.90 3.82
N ASN A 3 4.15 -25.60 4.61
CA ASN A 3 2.79 -25.16 4.95
C ASN A 3 2.94 -23.84 5.72
N GLY A 4 2.62 -22.72 5.06
CA GLY A 4 2.58 -21.42 5.71
C GLY A 4 1.48 -21.44 6.76
N THR A 5 1.87 -21.38 8.02
CA THR A 5 0.97 -21.01 9.11
C THR A 5 0.29 -19.68 8.74
N PRO A 6 -0.99 -19.48 9.10
CA PRO A 6 -1.64 -18.18 8.99
C PRO A 6 -0.68 -17.13 9.56
N SER A 7 -0.42 -16.04 8.82
CA SER A 7 0.52 -15.02 9.27
C SER A 7 0.12 -14.57 10.67
N GLU A 8 0.89 -14.98 11.68
CA GLU A 8 0.64 -14.70 13.09
C GLU A 8 0.75 -13.17 13.28
N GLY A 9 -0.37 -12.47 13.09
CA GLY A 9 -0.39 -11.03 13.28
C GLY A 9 -1.33 -10.22 12.41
N SER A 10 -2.25 -10.80 11.64
CA SER A 10 -3.35 -10.02 11.04
C SER A 10 -4.69 -10.57 11.50
N THR A 11 -5.66 -9.67 11.72
CA THR A 11 -7.05 -10.03 11.96
C THR A 11 -7.84 -9.87 10.68
N GLU A 12 -8.65 -10.86 10.34
CA GLU A 12 -9.54 -10.83 9.18
C GLU A 12 -10.99 -10.62 9.64
N GLY A 13 -11.78 -9.93 8.82
CA GLY A 13 -13.17 -9.61 9.09
C GLY A 13 -13.95 -9.36 7.81
N ASP A 14 -15.27 -9.39 7.91
CA ASP A 14 -16.13 -8.96 6.80
C ASP A 14 -16.29 -7.42 6.78
N TYR A 15 -17.17 -6.94 5.91
CA TYR A 15 -17.53 -5.53 5.82
C TYR A 15 -18.00 -4.91 7.14
N ARG A 16 -18.80 -5.63 7.95
CA ARG A 16 -19.29 -5.11 9.24
C ARG A 16 -18.16 -5.00 10.25
N ASP A 17 -17.25 -5.98 10.25
CA ASP A 17 -16.05 -5.93 11.07
C ASP A 17 -15.17 -4.73 10.68
N ALA A 18 -14.93 -4.52 9.38
CA ALA A 18 -14.17 -3.38 8.87
C ALA A 18 -14.77 -2.03 9.33
N LEU A 19 -16.09 -1.85 9.18
CA LEU A 19 -16.77 -0.65 9.67
C LEU A 19 -16.61 -0.48 11.19
N SER A 20 -16.73 -1.56 11.96
CA SER A 20 -16.54 -1.55 13.40
C SER A 20 -15.11 -1.09 13.77
N TRP A 21 -14.09 -1.64 13.10
CA TRP A 21 -12.69 -1.24 13.31
C TRP A 21 -12.46 0.24 12.98
N ILE A 22 -12.98 0.72 11.84
CA ILE A 22 -12.87 2.12 11.43
C ILE A 22 -13.53 3.04 12.46
N ASN A 23 -14.74 2.70 12.92
CA ASN A 23 -15.48 3.51 13.89
C ASN A 23 -14.78 3.58 15.25
N ALA A 24 -14.22 2.46 15.71
CA ALA A 24 -13.52 2.37 16.99
C ALA A 24 -12.11 2.96 16.97
N SER A 25 -11.53 3.22 15.80
CA SER A 25 -10.17 3.77 15.67
C SER A 25 -10.05 5.21 16.17
N SER A 26 -8.82 5.64 16.47
CA SER A 26 -8.49 7.03 16.81
C SER A 26 -8.16 7.90 15.59
N LEU A 27 -8.36 7.40 14.36
CA LEU A 27 -8.11 8.13 13.13
C LEU A 27 -9.00 9.38 13.01
N GLY A 28 -8.54 10.37 12.24
CA GLY A 28 -9.32 11.57 11.93
C GLY A 28 -10.53 11.27 11.05
N ASP A 29 -11.52 12.17 11.04
CA ASP A 29 -12.79 11.95 10.33
C ASP A 29 -12.60 11.77 8.82
N GLU A 30 -11.67 12.50 8.21
CA GLU A 30 -11.37 12.38 6.78
C GLU A 30 -10.82 10.99 6.43
N GLU A 31 -9.89 10.46 7.23
CA GLU A 31 -9.34 9.11 7.03
C GLU A 31 -10.41 8.04 7.25
N LYS A 32 -11.19 8.17 8.32
CA LYS A 32 -12.32 7.26 8.58
C LYS A 32 -13.29 7.27 7.41
N GLN A 33 -13.60 8.44 6.86
CA GLN A 33 -14.47 8.55 5.69
C GLN A 33 -13.89 7.83 4.47
N SER A 34 -12.60 8.03 4.16
CA SER A 34 -11.95 7.34 3.05
C SER A 34 -11.92 5.82 3.22
N LEU A 35 -11.60 5.33 4.43
CA LEU A 35 -11.63 3.89 4.70
C LEU A 35 -13.05 3.31 4.61
N ARG A 36 -14.08 4.04 5.06
CA ARG A 36 -15.49 3.62 4.91
C ARG A 36 -15.87 3.52 3.44
N ARG A 37 -15.54 4.52 2.61
CA ARG A 37 -15.80 4.48 1.16
C ARG A 37 -15.17 3.25 0.51
N PHE A 38 -13.92 2.93 0.86
CA PHE A 38 -13.26 1.71 0.38
C PHE A 38 -14.01 0.44 0.85
N ALA A 39 -14.35 0.34 2.14
CA ALA A 39 -15.06 -0.83 2.66
C ALA A 39 -16.45 -1.00 2.03
N GLU A 40 -17.19 0.10 1.81
CA GLU A 40 -18.49 0.14 1.15
C GLU A 40 -18.41 -0.26 -0.32
N ALA A 41 -17.42 0.26 -1.05
CA ALA A 41 -17.18 -0.08 -2.45
C ALA A 41 -16.96 -1.59 -2.64
N PHE A 42 -16.40 -2.27 -1.64
CA PHE A 42 -16.03 -3.68 -1.66
C PHE A 42 -16.71 -4.50 -0.56
N SER A 43 -18.00 -4.24 -0.29
CA SER A 43 -18.72 -4.85 0.84
C SER A 43 -18.84 -6.38 0.82
N THR A 44 -18.51 -7.02 -0.30
CA THR A 44 -18.50 -8.49 -0.45
C THR A 44 -17.13 -9.11 -0.20
N LEU A 45 -16.09 -8.30 -0.01
CA LEU A 45 -14.73 -8.76 0.25
C LEU A 45 -14.49 -8.98 1.76
N ARG A 46 -13.36 -9.64 2.04
CA ARG A 46 -12.83 -9.83 3.39
C ARG A 46 -11.68 -8.87 3.60
N PHE A 47 -11.72 -8.15 4.70
CA PHE A 47 -10.76 -7.11 5.04
C PHE A 47 -9.78 -7.61 6.09
N THR A 48 -8.60 -7.03 6.09
CA THR A 48 -7.58 -7.29 7.10
C THR A 48 -7.20 -6.03 7.82
N ARG A 49 -6.73 -6.19 9.05
CA ARG A 49 -5.96 -5.19 9.78
C ARG A 49 -4.74 -5.85 10.40
N ASP A 50 -3.67 -5.10 10.52
CA ASP A 50 -2.44 -5.62 11.10
C ASP A 50 -2.48 -5.52 12.63
N SER A 51 -1.91 -6.50 13.31
CA SER A 51 -1.62 -6.41 14.73
C SER A 51 -0.36 -5.58 14.95
N SER A 52 -0.16 -5.10 16.17
CA SER A 52 1.11 -4.49 16.58
C SER A 52 2.31 -5.42 16.37
N SER A 53 2.12 -6.74 16.52
CA SER A 53 3.20 -7.72 16.32
C SER A 53 3.56 -7.89 14.85
N ALA A 54 2.59 -7.91 13.93
CA ALA A 54 2.89 -7.96 12.49
C ALA A 54 3.66 -6.73 12.02
N ILE A 55 3.26 -5.55 12.49
CA ILE A 55 3.96 -4.29 12.18
C ILE A 55 5.39 -4.34 12.74
N SER A 56 5.55 -4.71 14.01
CA SER A 56 6.87 -4.79 14.64
C SER A 56 7.77 -5.82 13.93
N HIS A 57 7.21 -6.92 13.46
CA HIS A 57 7.93 -7.91 12.68
C HIS A 57 8.39 -7.34 11.33
N CYS A 58 7.56 -6.55 10.63
CA CYS A 58 7.95 -5.88 9.40
C CYS A 58 9.06 -4.86 9.63
N GLU A 59 8.94 -4.03 10.67
CA GLU A 59 9.96 -3.06 11.10
C GLU A 59 11.31 -3.74 11.36
N GLN A 60 11.30 -4.87 12.09
CA GLN A 60 12.50 -5.65 12.37
C GLN A 60 13.11 -6.29 11.13
N ARG A 61 12.27 -6.91 10.28
CA ARG A 61 12.72 -7.59 9.06
C ARG A 61 13.42 -6.62 8.11
N ASP A 62 12.83 -5.45 7.91
CA ASP A 62 13.31 -4.48 6.91
C ASP A 62 14.23 -3.41 7.51
N ARG A 63 14.49 -3.48 8.83
CA ARG A 63 15.33 -2.52 9.58
C ARG A 63 14.84 -1.07 9.44
N VAL A 64 13.53 -0.88 9.57
CA VAL A 64 12.87 0.44 9.48
C VAL A 64 12.07 0.75 10.73
N HIS A 65 11.78 2.04 10.93
CA HIS A 65 10.79 2.51 11.88
C HIS A 65 9.64 3.15 11.11
N LEU A 66 8.45 2.57 11.22
CA LEU A 66 7.29 3.07 10.49
C LEU A 66 6.67 4.26 11.23
N PRO A 67 6.31 5.33 10.50
CA PRO A 67 5.61 6.47 11.08
C PRO A 67 4.35 6.05 11.85
N GLN A 68 4.07 6.71 12.98
CA GLN A 68 2.95 6.35 13.85
C GLN A 68 1.61 6.38 13.11
N TRP A 69 1.40 7.38 12.25
CA TRP A 69 0.17 7.50 11.45
C TRP A 69 -0.02 6.27 10.54
N PHE A 70 1.05 5.76 9.93
CA PHE A 70 0.99 4.62 9.03
C PHE A 70 0.69 3.33 9.80
N ARG A 71 1.26 3.19 11.01
CA ARG A 71 0.95 2.07 11.91
C ARG A 71 -0.53 2.08 12.30
N GLN A 72 -1.06 3.24 12.70
CA GLN A 72 -2.46 3.38 13.12
C GLN A 72 -3.45 3.05 12.01
N VAL A 73 -3.22 3.53 10.78
CA VAL A 73 -4.12 3.24 9.66
C VAL A 73 -4.08 1.76 9.29
N ARG A 74 -2.90 1.13 9.23
CA ARG A 74 -2.73 -0.32 8.97
C ARG A 74 -3.34 -1.20 10.06
N GLN A 75 -3.29 -0.77 11.32
CA GLN A 75 -3.96 -1.43 12.45
C GLN A 75 -5.47 -1.25 12.45
N THR A 76 -5.99 -0.29 11.69
CA THR A 76 -7.42 -0.08 11.52
C THR A 76 -7.93 -0.88 10.32
N LEU A 77 -7.29 -0.71 9.17
CA LEU A 77 -7.60 -1.40 7.92
C LEU A 77 -6.35 -1.39 7.03
N SER A 78 -5.77 -2.57 6.79
CA SER A 78 -4.57 -2.69 5.96
C SER A 78 -4.91 -2.81 4.48
N PHE A 79 -5.71 -3.81 4.09
CA PHE A 79 -6.23 -3.98 2.72
C PHE A 79 -7.30 -5.10 2.74
N THR A 80 -7.48 -5.82 1.62
CA THR A 80 -8.21 -7.08 1.54
C THR A 80 -7.24 -8.28 1.66
N MET A 81 -7.79 -9.45 1.96
CA MET A 81 -7.07 -10.73 2.00
C MET A 81 -6.14 -10.89 0.79
N ALA A 82 -4.84 -10.78 1.04
CA ALA A 82 -3.82 -11.44 0.27
C ALA A 82 -3.05 -12.30 1.27
N ASN A 83 -3.17 -13.63 1.19
CA ASN A 83 -2.10 -14.44 1.74
C ASN A 83 -0.84 -14.00 0.97
N GLN A 84 0.06 -13.24 1.61
CA GLN A 84 1.19 -12.61 0.92
C GLN A 84 2.14 -13.65 0.28
N ALA A 85 1.99 -14.92 0.65
CA ALA A 85 2.73 -16.05 0.09
C ALA A 85 2.08 -16.66 -1.18
N GLN A 86 0.89 -16.22 -1.59
CA GLN A 86 0.22 -16.76 -2.78
C GLN A 86 0.71 -16.08 -4.06
N PHE A 87 1.02 -16.90 -5.08
CA PHE A 87 1.34 -16.44 -6.43
C PHE A 87 0.34 -17.02 -7.44
N PRO A 88 -0.26 -16.20 -8.31
CA PRO A 88 -0.18 -14.73 -8.35
C PRO A 88 -0.80 -14.08 -7.10
N PRO A 89 -0.42 -12.84 -6.73
CA PRO A 89 -0.98 -12.14 -5.58
C PRO A 89 -2.35 -11.52 -5.89
N VAL A 90 -3.01 -10.96 -4.87
CA VAL A 90 -4.15 -10.05 -5.08
C VAL A 90 -3.63 -8.70 -5.54
N LEU A 91 -4.25 -8.15 -6.57
CA LEU A 91 -3.87 -6.88 -7.19
C LEU A 91 -5.01 -5.86 -7.06
N ALA A 92 -4.65 -4.60 -6.96
CA ALA A 92 -5.56 -3.46 -6.95
C ALA A 92 -5.33 -2.58 -8.18
N ARG A 93 -6.40 -1.97 -8.69
CA ARG A 93 -6.30 -0.91 -9.70
C ARG A 93 -6.86 0.37 -9.12
N PHE A 94 -6.12 1.47 -9.28
CA PHE A 94 -6.58 2.81 -8.90
C PHE A 94 -7.38 3.45 -10.04
N GLY A 95 -8.40 4.23 -9.70
CA GLY A 95 -9.20 5.01 -10.66
C GLY A 95 -8.66 6.40 -10.96
N GLY A 96 -7.65 6.84 -10.22
CA GLY A 96 -7.03 8.16 -10.32
C GLY A 96 -6.16 8.43 -9.10
N TYR A 97 -5.53 9.61 -9.06
CA TYR A 97 -4.58 10.05 -8.04
C TYR A 97 -5.03 11.40 -7.46
N ASP A 98 -4.58 11.74 -6.25
CA ASP A 98 -4.90 13.04 -5.62
C ASP A 98 -4.02 14.18 -6.17
N PHE A 99 -2.88 13.83 -6.74
CA PHE A 99 -1.85 14.74 -7.21
C PHE A 99 -1.40 14.36 -8.61
N ASP A 100 -0.74 15.30 -9.27
CA ASP A 100 -0.03 15.06 -10.52
C ASP A 100 1.22 14.22 -10.23
N CYS A 101 1.31 13.05 -10.85
CA CYS A 101 2.46 12.16 -10.80
C CYS A 101 2.58 11.43 -12.14
N ASN A 102 3.71 10.77 -12.39
CA ASN A 102 3.93 10.03 -13.66
C ASN A 102 2.78 9.10 -14.06
N MET A 103 2.15 8.45 -13.08
CA MET A 103 1.04 7.53 -13.32
C MET A 103 -0.32 8.21 -13.47
N ALA A 104 -0.46 9.49 -13.12
CA ALA A 104 -1.70 10.24 -13.29
C ALA A 104 -2.02 10.51 -14.77
N ASP A 105 -0.99 10.70 -15.59
CA ASP A 105 -1.10 10.95 -17.04
C ASP A 105 -0.96 9.69 -17.90
N SER A 106 -0.78 8.52 -17.28
CA SER A 106 -0.58 7.26 -17.99
C SER A 106 -1.90 6.66 -18.47
N ASP A 107 -1.99 6.33 -19.77
CA ASP A 107 -3.09 5.54 -20.34
C ASP A 107 -2.98 4.03 -19.98
N ALA A 108 -1.89 3.62 -19.31
CA ALA A 108 -1.66 2.22 -18.98
C ALA A 108 -2.59 1.72 -17.87
N ILE A 109 -3.11 0.50 -18.03
CA ILE A 109 -3.87 -0.17 -16.96
C ILE A 109 -2.89 -0.79 -15.96
N ALA A 110 -2.54 -0.05 -14.92
CA ALA A 110 -1.66 -0.51 -13.86
C ALA A 110 -2.41 -1.35 -12.81
N TRP A 111 -1.87 -2.54 -12.52
CA TRP A 111 -2.33 -3.42 -11.44
C TRP A 111 -1.26 -3.48 -10.35
N TYR A 112 -1.55 -2.91 -9.19
CA TYR A 112 -0.63 -2.83 -8.07
C TYR A 112 -0.78 -4.01 -7.12
N GLN A 113 0.34 -4.61 -6.74
CA GLN A 113 0.40 -5.45 -5.55
C GLN A 113 0.54 -4.55 -4.31
N ILE A 114 -0.50 -4.46 -3.48
CA ILE A 114 -0.44 -3.72 -2.21
C ILE A 114 0.29 -4.57 -1.18
N LYS A 115 1.59 -4.37 -1.04
CA LYS A 115 2.46 -5.10 -0.11
C LYS A 115 3.50 -4.14 0.47
N VAL A 116 3.69 -4.27 1.78
CA VAL A 116 4.69 -3.51 2.52
C VAL A 116 6.03 -4.22 2.50
N GLY A 117 7.09 -3.46 2.20
CA GLY A 117 8.47 -3.91 2.26
C GLY A 117 9.16 -4.01 0.90
N VAL A 118 10.42 -4.41 0.96
CA VAL A 118 11.37 -4.52 -0.15
C VAL A 118 11.60 -5.99 -0.53
N MET A 119 12.06 -6.27 -1.76
CA MET A 119 12.21 -7.65 -2.25
C MET A 119 13.59 -8.26 -1.98
N GLY A 120 14.57 -7.45 -1.59
CA GLY A 120 15.93 -7.89 -1.28
C GLY A 120 16.77 -6.79 -0.65
N GLU A 121 18.02 -7.10 -0.35
CA GLU A 121 18.99 -6.17 0.24
C GLU A 121 19.30 -4.99 -0.69
N ASP A 122 19.42 -5.25 -2.00
CA ASP A 122 19.70 -4.20 -3.00
C ASP A 122 18.57 -3.15 -3.05
N ASP A 123 17.31 -3.58 -3.12
CA ASP A 123 16.13 -2.70 -3.05
C ASP A 123 16.05 -1.95 -1.71
N ARG A 124 16.45 -2.62 -0.62
CA ARG A 124 16.48 -2.02 0.71
C ARG A 124 17.51 -0.90 0.76
N ASP A 125 18.72 -1.16 0.30
CA ASP A 125 19.80 -0.17 0.29
C ASP A 125 19.48 1.02 -0.63
N LEU A 126 18.84 0.78 -1.76
CA LEU A 126 18.42 1.84 -2.68
C LEU A 126 17.21 2.64 -2.15
N PHE A 127 16.07 1.99 -1.93
CA PHE A 127 14.82 2.69 -1.63
C PHE A 127 14.80 3.20 -0.18
N VAL A 128 15.22 2.37 0.77
CA VAL A 128 15.12 2.70 2.19
C VAL A 128 16.32 3.54 2.63
N ASP A 129 17.54 3.06 2.45
CA ASP A 129 18.71 3.73 3.01
C ASP A 129 19.11 4.95 2.20
N SER A 130 19.16 4.82 0.87
CA SER A 130 19.61 5.89 -0.01
C SER A 130 18.52 6.93 -0.29
N ALA A 131 17.27 6.51 -0.50
CA ALA A 131 16.17 7.44 -0.80
C ALA A 131 15.26 7.78 0.39
N GLY A 132 15.25 6.98 1.45
CA GLY A 132 14.35 7.23 2.59
C GLY A 132 12.88 6.95 2.26
N LEU A 133 12.60 6.07 1.31
CA LEU A 133 11.27 5.68 0.89
C LEU A 133 11.05 4.20 1.22
N TYR A 134 9.87 3.89 1.76
CA TYR A 134 9.51 2.52 2.07
C TYR A 134 8.34 2.05 1.22
N PRO A 135 8.55 1.11 0.28
CA PRO A 135 7.51 0.64 -0.62
C PRO A 135 6.33 -0.01 0.12
N ILE A 136 5.13 0.35 -0.32
CA ILE A 136 3.84 -0.15 0.18
C ILE A 136 2.93 -0.66 -0.95
N ALA A 137 3.28 -0.38 -2.20
CA ALA A 137 2.74 -1.05 -3.38
C ALA A 137 3.74 -1.01 -4.55
N THR A 138 3.58 -1.92 -5.50
CA THR A 138 4.37 -1.97 -6.74
C THR A 138 3.48 -2.35 -7.91
N TRP A 139 3.69 -1.74 -9.07
CA TRP A 139 3.03 -2.15 -10.30
C TRP A 139 3.51 -3.55 -10.69
N PHE A 140 2.62 -4.53 -10.48
CA PHE A 140 2.94 -5.95 -10.52
C PHE A 140 3.53 -6.38 -11.87
N GLY A 141 4.68 -7.06 -11.81
CA GLY A 141 5.40 -7.56 -12.97
C GLY A 141 6.32 -6.55 -13.63
N THR A 142 6.46 -5.35 -13.05
CA THR A 142 7.31 -4.26 -13.56
C THR A 142 8.10 -3.63 -12.42
N ASN A 143 9.07 -2.78 -12.76
CA ASN A 143 9.74 -1.86 -11.83
C ASN A 143 9.43 -0.39 -12.20
N GLU A 144 8.37 -0.16 -12.98
CA GLU A 144 8.07 1.16 -13.58
C GLU A 144 7.37 2.09 -12.59
N SER A 145 6.67 1.55 -11.59
CA SER A 145 6.00 2.37 -10.59
C SER A 145 5.89 1.66 -9.24
N TYR A 146 6.28 2.38 -8.20
CA TYR A 146 6.14 2.01 -6.80
C TYR A 146 5.36 3.09 -6.08
N LEU A 147 4.60 2.69 -5.06
CA LEU A 147 4.05 3.61 -4.07
C LEU A 147 4.76 3.39 -2.74
N ALA A 148 5.20 4.46 -2.10
CA ALA A 148 5.94 4.43 -0.85
C ALA A 148 5.48 5.48 0.16
N ILE A 149 5.85 5.25 1.41
CA ILE A 149 5.82 6.28 2.46
C ILE A 149 7.19 6.91 2.61
N ASN A 150 7.21 8.19 3.00
CA ASN A 150 8.44 8.90 3.35
C ASN A 150 8.88 8.52 4.77
N LEU A 151 10.11 8.00 4.90
CA LEU A 151 10.72 7.67 6.19
C LEU A 151 11.56 8.83 6.76
N ARG A 152 11.97 9.79 5.93
CA ARG A 152 12.77 10.95 6.36
C ARG A 152 11.92 12.00 7.06
N ASP A 153 10.67 12.14 6.64
CA ASP A 153 9.69 13.00 7.30
C ASP A 153 8.55 12.15 7.88
N PRO A 154 8.57 11.83 9.19
CA PRO A 154 7.55 11.00 9.82
C PRO A 154 6.17 11.68 9.91
N GLU A 155 6.11 13.00 9.71
CA GLU A 155 4.84 13.75 9.69
C GLU A 155 4.25 13.83 8.27
N ASP A 156 5.01 13.48 7.23
CA ASP A 156 4.49 13.40 5.86
C ASP A 156 3.59 12.17 5.72
N ARG A 157 2.29 12.43 5.65
CA ARG A 157 1.25 11.40 5.54
C ARG A 157 0.98 10.97 4.10
N ARG A 158 1.55 11.67 3.11
CA ARG A 158 1.30 11.42 1.70
C ARG A 158 1.92 10.08 1.28
N ILE A 159 1.34 9.50 0.24
CA ILE A 159 1.93 8.36 -0.46
C ILE A 159 2.62 8.89 -1.70
N HIS A 160 3.89 8.59 -1.84
CA HIS A 160 4.72 9.02 -2.96
C HIS A 160 4.80 7.92 -4.01
N GLU A 161 4.79 8.33 -5.28
CA GLU A 161 5.05 7.49 -6.43
C GLU A 161 6.48 7.71 -6.92
N PHE A 162 7.11 6.64 -7.41
CA PHE A 162 8.40 6.71 -8.07
C PHE A 162 8.65 5.52 -9.01
N SER A 163 9.50 5.74 -10.02
CA SER A 163 10.02 4.71 -10.91
C SER A 163 11.24 4.03 -10.28
N GLY A 164 11.19 2.70 -10.13
CA GLY A 164 12.34 1.94 -9.64
C GLY A 164 13.49 1.93 -10.65
N THR A 165 13.17 1.94 -11.95
CA THR A 165 14.16 2.07 -13.02
C THR A 165 14.95 3.37 -12.90
N ASP A 166 14.25 4.49 -12.74
CA ASP A 166 14.88 5.82 -12.68
C ASP A 166 15.76 5.94 -11.42
N PHE A 167 15.33 5.34 -10.30
CA PHE A 167 16.12 5.29 -9.09
C PHE A 167 17.42 4.51 -9.28
N TRP A 168 17.36 3.35 -9.94
CA TRP A 168 18.56 2.57 -10.25
C TRP A 168 19.49 3.34 -11.18
N ASP A 169 18.97 3.94 -12.23
CA ASP A 169 19.75 4.72 -13.20
C ASP A 169 20.45 5.91 -12.51
N ASN A 170 19.70 6.71 -11.74
CA ASN A 170 20.25 7.83 -10.98
C ASN A 170 21.32 7.37 -9.98
N PHE A 171 21.08 6.27 -9.26
CA PHE A 171 22.03 5.72 -8.31
C PHE A 171 23.34 5.28 -8.99
N PHE A 172 23.26 4.55 -10.12
CA PHE A 172 24.45 4.12 -10.84
C PHE A 172 25.20 5.28 -11.51
N ASN A 173 24.50 6.35 -11.88
CA ASN A 173 25.10 7.58 -12.40
C ASN A 173 25.67 8.49 -11.29
N GLY A 174 25.48 8.15 -10.02
CA GLY A 174 25.90 8.97 -8.88
C GLY A 174 25.09 10.25 -8.72
N GLU A 175 23.87 10.28 -9.26
CA GLU A 175 22.93 11.39 -9.15
C GLU A 175 22.14 11.31 -7.85
N SER A 176 21.58 12.45 -7.43
CA SER A 176 20.76 12.50 -6.22
C SER A 176 19.41 11.82 -6.47
N LEU A 177 18.95 11.03 -5.49
CA LEU A 177 17.60 10.47 -5.46
C LEU A 177 16.58 11.43 -4.80
N GLU A 178 17.05 12.58 -4.30
CA GLU A 178 16.16 13.58 -3.71
C GLU A 178 15.29 14.23 -4.78
N GLY A 179 13.98 14.24 -4.55
CA GLY A 179 13.01 14.80 -5.50
C GLY A 179 12.67 13.90 -6.68
N THR A 180 13.19 12.66 -6.73
CA THR A 180 12.83 11.68 -7.76
C THR A 180 11.49 10.98 -7.47
N SER A 181 10.87 11.27 -6.33
CA SER A 181 9.52 10.79 -5.99
C SER A 181 8.53 11.94 -5.91
N GLU A 182 7.29 11.69 -6.33
CA GLU A 182 6.22 12.68 -6.35
C GLU A 182 5.05 12.23 -5.48
N PRO A 183 4.36 13.13 -4.74
CA PRO A 183 3.16 12.75 -4.02
C PRO A 183 2.10 12.26 -5.02
N ALA A 184 1.44 11.14 -4.72
CA ALA A 184 0.37 10.56 -5.55
C ALA A 184 -0.97 10.47 -4.80
N PHE A 185 -0.92 10.26 -3.48
CA PHE A 185 -2.12 10.28 -2.62
C PHE A 185 -1.88 11.12 -1.37
N SER A 186 -2.94 11.79 -0.90
CA SER A 186 -2.89 12.64 0.30
C SER A 186 -2.74 11.84 1.60
N SER A 187 -3.12 10.56 1.58
CA SER A 187 -2.88 9.61 2.68
C SER A 187 -3.03 8.16 2.21
N TYR A 188 -2.61 7.20 3.05
CA TYR A 188 -2.89 5.78 2.81
C TYR A 188 -4.39 5.47 2.74
N ALA A 189 -5.20 6.07 3.61
CA ALA A 189 -6.65 5.89 3.58
C ALA A 189 -7.26 6.40 2.27
N ARG A 190 -6.77 7.55 1.78
CA ARG A 190 -7.20 8.12 0.48
C ARG A 190 -6.76 7.22 -0.67
N MET A 191 -5.53 6.70 -0.66
CA MET A 191 -5.06 5.69 -1.62
C MET A 191 -6.01 4.49 -1.71
N LEU A 192 -6.40 3.89 -0.59
CA LEU A 192 -7.35 2.77 -0.60
C LEU A 192 -8.71 3.15 -1.19
N SER A 193 -9.21 4.35 -0.90
CA SER A 193 -10.49 4.84 -1.44
C SER A 193 -10.48 5.07 -2.96
N HIS A 194 -9.29 5.20 -3.58
CA HIS A 194 -9.14 5.32 -5.02
C HIS A 194 -9.14 3.96 -5.75
N ILE A 195 -9.16 2.84 -5.02
CA ILE A 195 -9.19 1.51 -5.64
C ILE A 195 -10.56 1.29 -6.31
N THR A 196 -10.54 1.05 -7.62
CA THR A 196 -11.74 0.81 -8.43
C THR A 196 -11.94 -0.65 -8.79
N ALA A 197 -10.89 -1.47 -8.71
CA ALA A 197 -10.99 -2.90 -8.97
C ALA A 197 -9.96 -3.68 -8.15
N VAL A 198 -10.33 -4.92 -7.80
CA VAL A 198 -9.46 -5.91 -7.17
C VAL A 198 -9.44 -7.16 -8.03
N LYS A 199 -8.25 -7.70 -8.31
CA LYS A 199 -8.02 -8.94 -9.07
C LYS A 199 -7.44 -10.01 -8.17
N PHE A 200 -8.08 -11.17 -8.14
CA PHE A 200 -7.69 -12.31 -7.32
C PHE A 200 -6.76 -13.27 -8.08
N PRO A 201 -6.07 -14.19 -7.37
CA PRO A 201 -5.14 -15.13 -7.99
C PRO A 201 -5.78 -16.09 -9.00
N ASP A 202 -7.09 -16.34 -8.85
CA ASP A 202 -7.90 -17.16 -9.76
C ASP A 202 -8.32 -16.40 -11.04
N GLY A 203 -7.88 -15.15 -11.20
CA GLY A 203 -8.23 -14.27 -12.32
C GLY A 203 -9.57 -13.55 -12.16
N ARG A 204 -10.31 -13.81 -11.08
CA ARG A 204 -11.57 -13.12 -10.81
C ARG A 204 -11.30 -11.64 -10.50
N GLU A 205 -12.05 -10.77 -11.16
CA GLU A 205 -12.04 -9.34 -10.88
C GLU A 205 -13.32 -8.92 -10.15
N VAL A 206 -13.17 -8.09 -9.12
CA VAL A 206 -14.27 -7.45 -8.40
C VAL A 206 -14.13 -5.94 -8.61
N GLN A 207 -15.15 -5.33 -9.21
CA GLN A 207 -15.21 -3.88 -9.40
C GLN A 207 -15.83 -3.21 -8.17
N ALA A 208 -15.38 -2.00 -7.86
CA ALA A 208 -16.00 -1.15 -6.85
C ALA A 208 -17.48 -0.93 -7.17
N SER A 209 -18.34 -1.01 -6.17
CA SER A 209 -19.76 -0.70 -6.35
C SER A 209 -19.94 0.80 -6.63
N ARG A 210 -20.79 1.12 -7.63
CA ARG A 210 -20.98 2.50 -8.14
C ARG A 210 -21.52 3.50 -7.10
N SER A 211 -22.02 3.02 -5.96
CA SER A 211 -22.61 3.87 -4.93
C SER A 211 -21.57 4.63 -4.09
N ALA A 212 -20.27 4.40 -4.31
CA ALA A 212 -19.18 4.90 -3.46
C ALA A 212 -18.33 6.03 -4.06
N ILE A 213 -18.65 6.51 -5.28
CA ILE A 213 -17.94 7.59 -5.98
C ILE A 213 -18.74 8.88 -5.91
#